data_AF-A0A7C2KYR7-F1
#
_entry.id   AF-A0A7C2KYR7-F1
#
_cell.length_a   1.000
_cell.length_b   1.000
_cell.length_c   1.000
_cell.angle_alpha   90.00
_cell.angle_beta   90.00
_cell.angle_gamma   90.00
#
_symmetry.space_group_name_H-M   'P 1'
#
loop_
_entity.id
_entity.type
_entity.pdbx_description
1 polymer ?
#
loop_
_entity_poly.entity_id
_entity_poly.type
_entity_poly.pdbx_seq_one_letter_code
_entity_poly.pdbx_strand_id
1 'polypeptide(L)' 'MATEATQHYCPMCGKPVNDDAFNRFGEWCCSEAHAEAYVGDVRKEKQQSVVTAEQPPVRRRGCC' A
#
# COMPACT_ATOMS: atom_id res chain seq x y z
N MET A 1 -19.52 -19.70 21.27
CA MET A 1 -18.18 -19.11 21.09
C MET A 1 -18.22 -18.38 19.76
N ALA A 2 -18.32 -17.05 19.77
CA ALA A 2 -18.26 -16.27 18.54
C ALA A 2 -16.80 -16.25 18.11
N THR A 3 -16.43 -17.12 17.18
CA THR A 3 -15.18 -16.94 16.43
C THR A 3 -15.40 -15.69 15.61
N GLU A 4 -14.85 -14.56 16.07
CA GLU A 4 -14.71 -13.34 15.27
C GLU A 4 -13.90 -13.71 14.04
N ALA A 5 -14.58 -14.15 12.98
CA ALA A 5 -13.99 -14.23 11.65
C ALA A 5 -13.65 -12.78 11.31
N THR A 6 -12.37 -12.44 11.36
CA THR A 6 -11.87 -11.14 10.94
C THR A 6 -12.21 -10.99 9.47
N GLN A 7 -13.37 -10.39 9.18
CA GLN A 7 -13.82 -10.16 7.82
C GLN A 7 -12.92 -9.10 7.22
N HIS A 8 -12.00 -9.54 6.38
CA HIS A 8 -11.17 -8.66 5.60
C HIS A 8 -11.94 -8.21 4.35
N TYR A 9 -11.60 -7.05 3.81
CA TYR A 9 -12.21 -6.51 2.61
C TYR A 9 -11.14 -6.16 1.59
N CYS A 10 -11.42 -6.43 0.32
CA CYS A 10 -10.52 -6.10 -0.77
C CYS A 10 -10.43 -4.58 -0.95
N PRO A 11 -9.25 -3.94 -0.83
CA PRO A 11 -9.11 -2.49 -0.98
C PRO A 11 -9.43 -2.01 -2.40
N MET A 12 -9.32 -2.90 -3.40
CA MET A 12 -9.58 -2.57 -4.81
C MET A 12 -11.07 -2.55 -5.17
N CYS A 13 -11.90 -3.38 -4.53
CA CYS A 13 -13.30 -3.58 -4.94
C CYS A 13 -14.33 -3.61 -3.80
N GLY A 14 -13.89 -3.58 -2.54
CA GLY A 14 -14.74 -3.58 -1.34
C GLY A 14 -15.43 -4.90 -1.05
N LYS A 15 -15.14 -5.99 -1.78
CA LYS A 15 -15.74 -7.30 -1.54
C LYS A 15 -15.15 -7.95 -0.28
N PRO A 16 -15.96 -8.68 0.51
CA PRO A 16 -15.45 -9.45 1.63
C PRO A 16 -14.52 -10.55 1.12
N VAL A 17 -13.42 -10.76 1.85
CA VAL A 17 -12.42 -11.78 1.55
C VAL A 17 -12.26 -12.69 2.77
N ASN A 18 -12.18 -13.99 2.52
CA ASN A 18 -12.02 -15.01 3.55
C ASN A 18 -10.54 -15.21 3.89
N ASP A 19 -10.24 -16.06 4.88
CA ASP A 19 -8.88 -16.38 5.31
C ASP A 19 -7.93 -16.86 4.18
N ASP A 20 -8.47 -17.36 3.07
CA ASP A 20 -7.71 -17.74 1.85
C ASP A 20 -7.44 -16.55 0.90
N ALA A 21 -7.42 -15.33 1.42
CA ALA A 21 -7.20 -14.14 0.61
C ALA A 21 -5.72 -13.89 0.31
N PHE A 22 -5.45 -13.29 -0.85
CA PHE A 22 -4.09 -12.91 -1.24
C PHE A 22 -3.62 -11.74 -0.38
N ASN A 23 -2.78 -12.03 0.63
CA ASN A 23 -2.18 -11.00 1.47
C ASN A 23 -0.96 -10.37 0.77
N ARG A 24 -0.96 -9.05 0.60
CA ARG A 24 0.17 -8.26 0.12
C ARG A 24 0.32 -7.01 0.99
N PHE A 25 1.50 -6.83 1.59
CA PHE A 25 1.80 -5.69 2.48
C PHE A 25 0.82 -5.50 3.67
N GLY A 26 0.16 -6.58 4.12
CA GLY A 26 -0.83 -6.49 5.20
C GLY A 26 -2.26 -6.17 4.75
N GLU A 27 -2.50 -6.04 3.44
CA GLU A 27 -3.84 -5.92 2.85
C GLU A 27 -4.24 -7.18 2.10
N TRP A 28 -5.53 -7.54 2.20
CA TRP A 28 -6.08 -8.78 1.67
C TRP A 28 -6.90 -8.52 0.42
N CYS A 29 -6.53 -9.15 -0.69
CA CYS A 29 -7.20 -8.99 -1.97
C CYS A 29 -8.02 -10.22 -2.35
N CYS A 30 -9.19 -10.01 -2.97
CA CYS A 30 -10.09 -11.10 -3.35
C CYS A 30 -9.59 -11.91 -4.57
N SER A 31 -8.57 -11.42 -5.28
CA SER A 31 -8.07 -12.00 -6.52
C SER A 31 -6.63 -11.55 -6.74
N GLU A 32 -5.84 -12.37 -7.45
CA GLU A 32 -4.44 -12.05 -7.78
C GLU A 32 -4.31 -10.73 -8.57
N ALA A 33 -5.19 -10.48 -9.54
CA ALA A 33 -5.20 -9.23 -10.30
C ALA A 33 -5.36 -7.98 -9.42
N HIS A 34 -6.18 -8.05 -8.36
CA HIS A 34 -6.32 -6.96 -7.39
C HIS A 34 -5.09 -6.84 -6.49
N ALA A 35 -4.48 -7.96 -6.11
CA ALA A 35 -3.25 -7.98 -5.34
C ALA A 35 -2.09 -7.32 -6.11
N GLU A 36 -1.97 -7.60 -7.41
CA GLU A 36 -0.95 -6.99 -8.27
C GLU A 36 -1.19 -5.50 -8.49
N ALA A 37 -2.43 -5.09 -8.74
CA ALA A 37 -2.80 -3.69 -8.88
C ALA A 37 -2.47 -2.91 -7.60
N TYR A 38 -2.82 -3.45 -6.43
CA TYR A 38 -2.51 -2.86 -5.13
C TYR A 38 -0.99 -2.72 -4.90
N VAL A 39 -0.19 -3.76 -5.23
CA VAL A 39 1.28 -3.69 -5.19
C VAL A 39 1.82 -2.57 -6.09
N GLY A 40 1.20 -2.35 -7.25
CA GLY A 40 1.54 -1.27 -8.17
C GLY A 40 1.34 0.12 -7.56
N ASP A 41 0.20 0.36 -6.91
CA ASP A 41 -0.09 1.62 -6.22
C ASP A 41 0.86 1.87 -5.04
N VAL A 42 1.04 0.88 -4.15
CA VAL A 42 1.96 1.00 -3.01
C VAL A 42 3.39 1.31 -3.45
N ARG A 43 3.85 0.73 -4.58
CA ARG A 43 5.17 1.04 -5.15
C ARG A 43 5.25 2.48 -5.65
N LYS A 44 4.21 2.98 -6.32
CA LYS A 44 4.17 4.38 -6.78
C LYS A 44 4.16 5.35 -5.60
N GLU A 45 3.36 5.07 -4.58
CA GLU A 45 3.30 5.89 -3.36
C GLU A 45 4.64 5.92 -2.62
N LYS A 46 5.28 4.76 -2.46
CA LYS A 46 6.62 4.68 -1.86
C LYS A 46 7.64 5.46 -2.68
N GLN A 47 7.66 5.31 -4.00
CA GLN A 47 8.56 6.08 -4.87
C GLN A 47 8.31 7.59 -4.76
N GLN A 48 7.04 8.02 -4.72
CA GLN A 48 6.67 9.42 -4.59
C GLN A 48 7.01 10.01 -3.21
N SER A 49 6.89 9.19 -2.15
CA SER A 49 7.28 9.57 -0.79
C SER A 49 8.79 9.71 -0.62
N VAL A 50 9.59 8.87 -1.29
CA VAL A 50 11.06 8.97 -1.29
C VAL A 50 11.51 10.22 -2.04
N VAL A 51 10.92 10.54 -3.20
CA VAL A 51 11.20 11.78 -3.94
C VAL A 51 10.85 13.04 -3.12
N THR A 52 9.85 12.96 -2.24
CA THR A 52 9.48 14.05 -1.32
C THR A 52 10.37 14.12 -0.07
N ALA A 53 10.90 12.99 0.40
CA ALA A 53 11.73 12.92 1.60
C ALA A 53 13.20 13.29 1.37
N GLU A 54 13.67 13.33 0.12
CA GLU A 54 15.06 13.59 -0.25
C GLU A 54 15.29 15.00 -0.85
N GLN A 55 14.69 16.04 -0.27
CA GLN A 55 15.25 17.38 -0.39
C GLN A 55 15.63 17.92 0.98
N PRO A 56 16.84 17.60 1.49
CA PRO A 56 17.49 18.53 2.40
C PRO A 56 17.54 19.88 1.67
N PRO A 57 17.16 21.01 2.31
CA PRO A 57 17.28 22.31 1.67
C PRO A 57 18.77 22.51 1.38
N VAL A 58 19.16 22.35 0.12
CA VAL A 58 20.46 22.76 -0.38
C VAL A 58 20.52 24.26 -0.18
N ARG A 59 21.05 24.66 0.98
CA ARG A 59 21.30 26.05 1.30
C ARG A 59 22.23 26.57 0.23
N ARG A 60 21.65 27.25 -0.77
CA ARG A 60 22.36 28.19 -1.64
C ARG A 60 23.03 29.19 -0.71
N ARG A 61 24.28 28.94 -0.39
CA ARG A 61 25.15 29.94 0.20
C ARG A 61 26.24 30.21 -0.83
N GLY A 62 25.84 30.95 -1.85
CA GLY A 62 26.78 31.88 -2.45
C GLY A 62 27.23 32.84 -1.35
N CYS A 63 28.54 32.95 -1.17
CA CYS A 63 29.15 34.16 -0.66
C CYS A 63 30.52 34.29 -1.35
N CYS A 64 30.59 35.39 -2.09
CA CYS A 64 31.73 36.15 -2.57
C CYS A 64 32.98 36.05 -1.71
#